data_AF-A0A527GKV0-F1
#
_entry.id   AF-A0A527GKV0-F1
#
_cell.length_a   1.000
_cell.length_b   1.000
_cell.length_c   1.000
_cell.angle_alpha   90.00
_cell.angle_beta   90.00
_cell.angle_gamma   90.00
#
_symmetry.space_group_name_H-M   'P 1'
#
loop_
_entity.id
_entity.type
_entity.pdbx_description
1 polymer ?
#
loop_
_entity_poly.entity_id
_entity_poly.type
_entity_poly.pdbx_seq_one_letter_code
_entity_poly.pdbx_strand_id
1 'polypeptide(L)'
;MQSVRDRLEIILSRLANRAADEKVYVKQYAQAALAAADAADARQRAGVCLGPLDGVVVSIKDLFDVAGEPTRAGSAMLAGAQP
;
A
#
# COMPACT_ATOMS: atom_id res chain seq x y z
N MET A 1 -2.58 19.91 -9.93
CA MET A 1 -1.65 18.92 -9.38
C MET A 1 -2.45 17.64 -9.17
N GLN A 2 -1.94 16.48 -9.59
CA GLN A 2 -2.66 15.22 -9.41
C GLN A 2 -2.74 14.87 -7.92
N SER A 3 -3.90 14.40 -7.45
CA SER A 3 -4.09 14.03 -6.03
C SER A 3 -3.34 12.74 -5.68
N VAL A 4 -3.15 12.49 -4.39
CA VAL A 4 -2.60 11.21 -3.90
C VAL A 4 -3.51 10.06 -4.34
N ARG A 5 -4.82 10.27 -4.25
CA ARG A 5 -5.84 9.30 -4.69
C ARG A 5 -5.69 8.93 -6.16
N ASP A 6 -5.66 9.91 -7.05
CA ASP A 6 -5.52 9.68 -8.49
C ASP A 6 -4.23 8.92 -8.82
N ARG A 7 -3.12 9.28 -8.16
CA ARG A 7 -1.83 8.62 -8.37
C ARG A 7 -1.88 7.15 -7.93
N LEU A 8 -2.50 6.86 -6.80
CA LEU A 8 -2.65 5.49 -6.31
C LEU A 8 -3.53 4.65 -7.24
N GLU A 9 -4.64 5.19 -7.75
CA GLU A 9 -5.51 4.47 -8.69
C GLU A 9 -4.79 4.11 -9.99
N ILE A 10 -3.94 5.00 -10.51
CA ILE A 10 -3.09 4.69 -11.67
C ILE A 10 -2.13 3.54 -11.35
N ILE A 11 -1.50 3.54 -10.18
CA ILE A 11 -0.58 2.47 -9.77
C ILE A 11 -1.34 1.14 -9.66
N LEU A 12 -2.47 1.10 -8.96
CA LEU A 12 -3.28 -0.10 -8.81
C LEU A 12 -3.77 -0.64 -10.15
N SER A 13 -4.19 0.25 -11.06
CA SER A 13 -4.59 -0.13 -12.42
C SER A 13 -3.44 -0.76 -13.21
N ARG A 14 -2.22 -0.22 -13.09
CA ARG A 14 -1.02 -0.81 -13.71
C ARG A 14 -0.67 -2.17 -13.13
N LEU A 15 -0.79 -2.35 -11.81
CA LEU A 15 -0.56 -3.64 -11.17
C LEU A 15 -1.59 -4.67 -11.62
N ALA A 16 -2.86 -4.31 -11.70
CA ALA A 16 -3.92 -5.18 -12.18
C ALA A 16 -3.66 -5.65 -13.63
N ASN A 17 -3.27 -4.73 -14.51
CA ASN A 17 -2.98 -5.03 -15.92
C ASN A 17 -1.77 -5.95 -16.12
N ARG A 18 -0.88 -6.08 -15.12
CA ARG A 18 0.34 -6.89 -15.19
C ARG A 18 0.29 -8.13 -14.30
N ALA A 19 -0.83 -8.37 -13.61
CA ALA A 19 -0.92 -9.42 -12.60
C ALA A 19 -0.74 -10.84 -13.16
N ALA A 20 -0.98 -11.05 -14.46
CA ALA A 20 -0.73 -12.32 -15.13
C ALA A 20 0.78 -12.62 -15.23
N ASP A 21 1.59 -11.61 -15.56
CA ASP A 21 2.99 -11.77 -15.94
C ASP A 21 3.98 -11.45 -14.80
N GLU A 22 3.58 -10.62 -13.84
CA GLU A 22 4.43 -10.14 -12.74
C GLU A 22 3.91 -10.62 -11.37
N LYS A 23 4.78 -11.28 -10.59
CA LYS A 23 4.48 -11.75 -9.21
C LYS A 23 5.33 -10.99 -8.17
N VAL A 24 5.15 -9.67 -8.11
CA VAL A 24 5.96 -8.79 -7.23
C VAL A 24 5.39 -8.70 -5.82
N TYR A 25 4.07 -8.72 -5.67
CA TYR A 25 3.38 -8.52 -4.38
C TYR A 25 2.71 -9.81 -3.92
N VAL A 26 2.92 -10.19 -2.65
CA VAL A 26 2.20 -11.30 -2.01
C VAL A 26 0.82 -10.88 -1.50
N LYS A 27 0.63 -9.58 -1.22
CA LYS A 27 -0.63 -8.99 -0.78
C LYS A 27 -0.69 -7.52 -1.19
N GLN A 28 -1.89 -7.06 -1.53
CA GLN A 28 -2.17 -5.65 -1.83
C GLN A 28 -3.29 -5.16 -0.91
N TYR A 29 -3.07 -4.02 -0.23
CA TYR A 29 -4.04 -3.42 0.70
C TYR A 29 -4.87 -2.33 0.00
N ALA A 30 -5.46 -2.64 -1.16
CA ALA A 30 -6.04 -1.65 -2.05
C ALA A 30 -7.06 -0.73 -1.35
N GLN A 31 -8.03 -1.29 -0.61
CA GLN A 31 -9.05 -0.51 0.07
C GLN A 31 -8.46 0.42 1.15
N ALA A 32 -7.56 -0.10 2.00
CA ALA A 32 -6.94 0.68 3.06
C ALA A 32 -6.01 1.78 2.50
N ALA A 33 -5.25 1.47 1.44
CA ALA A 33 -4.39 2.44 0.77
C ALA A 33 -5.21 3.57 0.12
N LEU A 34 -6.34 3.23 -0.51
CA LEU A 34 -7.26 4.19 -1.11
C LEU A 34 -7.86 5.13 -0.05
N ALA A 35 -8.29 4.59 1.10
CA ALA A 35 -8.77 5.40 2.23
C ALA A 35 -7.67 6.31 2.81
N ALA A 36 -6.42 5.81 2.92
CA ALA A 36 -5.29 6.60 3.39
C ALA A 36 -4.91 7.73 2.43
N ALA A 37 -5.03 7.50 1.12
CA ALA A 37 -4.84 8.51 0.08
C ALA A 37 -5.89 9.63 0.19
N ASP A 38 -7.17 9.26 0.31
CA ASP A 38 -8.26 10.24 0.49
C ASP A 38 -8.02 11.12 1.74
N ALA A 39 -7.55 10.50 2.82
CA ALA A 39 -7.21 11.21 4.06
C ALA A 39 -6.01 12.15 3.89
N ALA A 40 -4.98 11.76 3.13
CA ALA A 40 -3.85 12.63 2.81
C ALA A 40 -4.27 13.84 1.96
N ASP A 41 -5.10 13.62 0.95
CA ASP A 41 -5.65 14.70 0.12
C ASP A 41 -6.55 15.66 0.94
N ALA A 42 -7.30 15.15 1.92
CA ALA A 42 -8.05 15.97 2.85
C ALA A 42 -7.15 16.83 3.73
N ARG A 43 -6.07 16.27 4.30
CA ARG A 43 -5.08 17.02 5.10
C ARG A 43 -4.39 18.10 4.28
N GLN A 44 -3.95 17.76 3.06
CA GLN A 44 -3.33 18.71 2.15
C GLN A 44 -4.27 19.90 1.85
N ARG A 45 -5.55 19.64 1.57
CA ARG A 45 -6.55 20.71 1.36
C ARG A 45 -6.78 21.58 2.59
N ALA A 46 -6.63 21.00 3.79
CA ALA A 46 -6.74 21.72 5.06
C ALA A 46 -5.43 22.46 5.45
N GLY A 47 -4.36 22.38 4.66
CA GLY A 47 -3.06 22.96 5.01
C GLY A 47 -2.33 22.23 6.14
N VAL A 48 -2.74 21.00 6.45
CA VAL A 48 -2.13 20.14 7.48
C VAL A 48 -1.14 19.19 6.80
N CYS A 49 0.04 19.00 7.39
CA CYS A 49 1.07 18.08 6.93
C CYS A 49 1.54 17.19 8.09
N LEU A 50 1.52 15.88 7.91
CA LEU A 50 2.05 14.92 8.89
C LEU A 50 3.56 14.65 8.76
N GLY A 51 4.24 15.38 7.87
CA GLY A 51 5.67 15.27 7.62
C GLY A 51 6.00 14.86 6.18
N PRO A 52 7.28 14.57 5.88
CA PRO A 52 7.78 14.42 4.51
C PRO A 52 7.20 13.22 3.73
N LEU A 53 6.55 12.28 4.41
CA LEU A 53 5.94 11.10 3.81
C LEU A 53 4.41 11.15 3.78
N ASP A 54 3.78 12.26 4.16
CA ASP A 54 2.32 12.38 4.11
C ASP A 54 1.80 12.22 2.68
N GLY A 55 1.00 11.19 2.43
CA GLY A 55 0.49 10.85 1.10
C GLY A 55 1.46 10.11 0.18
N VAL A 56 2.63 9.67 0.66
CA VAL A 56 3.56 8.88 -0.16
C VAL A 56 3.09 7.42 -0.26
N VAL A 57 2.92 6.92 -1.49
CA VAL A 57 2.61 5.50 -1.74
C VAL A 57 3.87 4.67 -1.54
N VAL A 58 3.79 3.68 -0.65
CA VAL A 58 4.90 2.77 -0.33
C VAL A 58 4.47 1.32 -0.49
N SER A 59 5.46 0.43 -0.58
CA SER A 59 5.28 -1.00 -0.40
C SER A 59 6.19 -1.49 0.71
N ILE A 60 5.78 -2.56 1.38
CA ILE A 60 6.53 -3.15 2.49
C ILE A 60 7.02 -4.51 2.02
N LYS A 61 8.33 -4.75 2.13
CA LYS A 61 8.89 -6.08 1.89
C LYS A 61 8.33 -7.00 2.96
N ASP A 62 7.88 -8.20 2.56
CA ASP A 62 7.29 -9.23 3.44
C ASP A 62 8.34 -9.87 4.37
N LEU A 63 9.13 -9.05 5.05
CA LEU A 63 10.05 -9.38 6.13
C LEU A 63 9.82 -8.49 7.36
N PHE A 64 8.94 -7.49 7.22
CA PHE A 64 8.53 -6.58 8.27
C PHE A 64 7.11 -6.91 8.69
N ASP A 65 6.85 -6.82 9.98
CA ASP A 65 5.52 -7.06 10.52
C ASP A 65 4.54 -5.97 10.08
N VAL A 66 3.36 -6.41 9.67
CA VAL A 66 2.20 -5.56 9.43
C VAL A 66 1.12 -6.01 10.40
N ALA A 67 0.61 -5.08 11.21
CA ALA A 67 -0.35 -5.41 12.26
C ALA A 67 -1.57 -6.17 11.70
N GLY A 68 -1.86 -7.33 12.29
CA GLY A 68 -2.96 -8.20 11.88
C GLY A 68 -2.65 -9.15 10.72
N GLU A 69 -1.41 -9.18 10.23
CA GLU A 69 -0.99 -10.00 9.09
C GLU A 69 0.17 -10.93 9.48
N PRO A 70 0.16 -12.21 9.05
CA PRO A 70 1.34 -13.06 9.16
C PRO A 70 2.49 -12.54 8.29
N THR A 71 3.67 -12.34 8.88
CA THR A 71 4.91 -12.06 8.14
C THR A 71 5.44 -13.36 7.54
N ARG A 72 5.39 -13.53 6.21
CA ARG A 72 5.72 -14.82 5.59
C ARG A 72 7.19 -14.97 5.25
N ALA A 73 7.97 -13.88 5.20
CA ALA A 73 9.40 -13.90 4.84
C ALA A 73 9.70 -14.62 3.53
N GLY A 74 8.73 -14.67 2.60
CA GLY A 74 8.85 -15.45 1.35
C GLY A 74 8.91 -16.97 1.57
N SER A 75 8.49 -17.48 2.74
CA SER A 75 8.54 -18.89 3.11
C SER A 75 7.16 -19.50 3.31
N ALA A 76 6.92 -20.67 2.73
CA ALA A 76 5.69 -21.43 2.94
C ALA A 76 5.53 -21.90 4.40
N MET A 77 6.63 -22.11 5.14
CA MET A 77 6.58 -22.54 6.54
C MET A 77 5.94 -21.49 7.46
N LEU A 78 6.03 -20.21 7.08
CA LEU A 78 5.51 -19.09 7.87
C LEU A 78 4.11 -18.65 7.42
N ALA A 79 3.45 -19.40 6.52
CA ALA A 79 2.13 -19.05 6.01
C ALA A 79 1.04 -18.94 7.09
N GLY A 80 1.22 -19.59 8.24
CA GLY A 80 0.31 -19.54 9.39
C GLY A 80 0.95 -18.99 10.66
N ALA A 81 2.04 -18.21 10.54
CA ALA A 81 2.63 -17.53 11.69
C ALA A 81 1.59 -16.60 12.36
N GLN A 82 1.70 -16.41 13.67
CA GLN A 82 0.87 -15.44 14.36
C GLN A 82 1.33 -14.02 13.99
N PRO A 83 0.39 -13.07 13.77
CA PRO A 83 0.70 -11.65 13.58
C PRO A 83 1.37 -11.00 14.79
#